data_AF-A0A1G9G1M4-F1
#
_entry.id   AF-A0A1G9G1M4-F1
#
_cell.length_a   1.000
_cell.length_b   1.000
_cell.length_c   1.000
_cell.angle_alpha   90.00
_cell.angle_beta   90.00
_cell.angle_gamma   90.00
#
_symmetry.space_group_name_H-M   'P 1'
#
loop_
_entity.id
_entity.type
_entity.pdbx_description
1 polymer ?
#
loop_
_entity_poly.entity_id
_entity_poly.type
_entity_poly.pdbx_seq_one_letter_code
_entity_poly.pdbx_strand_id
1 'polypeptide(L)' 'MIVMRHPQDDLLIIYALVLLAQDHKTTQREEEALNLAAEIADQHGLTVTDATAHLEL' A
#
# COMPACT_ATOMS: atom_id res chain seq x y z
N MET A 1 -22.70 3.47 -1.78
CA MET A 1 -22.04 3.90 -3.02
C MET A 1 -20.69 3.23 -3.04
N ILE A 2 -20.49 2.19 -3.84
CA ILE A 2 -19.17 1.55 -3.97
C ILE A 2 -18.35 2.56 -4.77
N VAL A 3 -17.48 3.31 -4.09
CA VAL A 3 -16.43 4.06 -4.80
C VAL A 3 -15.55 2.98 -5.38
N MET A 4 -15.74 2.65 -6.66
CA MET A 4 -14.72 1.90 -7.40
C MET A 4 -13.50 2.81 -7.42
N ARG A 5 -12.62 2.65 -6.43
CA ARG A 5 -11.31 3.24 -6.47
C ARG A 5 -10.63 2.67 -7.69
N HIS A 6 -10.11 3.56 -8.52
CA HIS A 6 -9.42 3.12 -9.72
C HIS A 6 -8.23 2.26 -9.24
N PRO A 7 -7.94 1.11 -9.85
CA PRO A 7 -6.85 0.23 -9.39
C PRO A 7 -5.52 0.98 -9.24
N GLN A 8 -5.29 2.02 -10.06
CA GLN A 8 -4.11 2.88 -9.95
C GLN A 8 -4.10 3.80 -8.71
N ASP A 9 -5.27 4.24 -8.22
CA ASP A 9 -5.36 5.06 -7.02
C ASP A 9 -4.96 4.23 -5.79
N ASP A 10 -5.37 2.97 -5.73
CA ASP A 10 -4.99 2.07 -4.63
C ASP A 10 -3.50 1.69 -4.68
N LEU A 11 -2.91 1.56 -5.87
CA LEU A 11 -1.45 1.40 -6.03
C LEU A 11 -0.69 2.61 -5.47
N LEU A 12 -1.15 3.83 -5.74
CA LEU A 12 -0.57 5.05 -5.18
C LEU A 12 -0.68 5.11 -3.66
N ILE A 13 -1.81 4.64 -3.10
CA ILE A 13 -2.01 4.58 -1.65
C ILE A 13 -1.05 3.56 -1.02
N ILE A 14 -0.89 2.38 -1.61
CA ILE A 14 0.07 1.37 -1.16
C ILE A 14 1.50 1.95 -1.13
N TYR A 15 1.89 2.65 -2.21
CA TYR A 15 3.21 3.29 -2.28
C TYR A 15 3.41 4.35 -1.19
N ALA A 16 2.41 5.21 -0.96
CA ALA A 16 2.48 6.22 0.11
C ALA A 16 2.60 5.60 1.51
N LEU A 17 1.90 4.48 1.77
CA LEU A 17 1.99 3.76 3.03
C LEU A 17 3.36 3.11 3.24
N VAL A 18 3.97 2.57 2.18
CA VAL A 18 5.34 2.05 2.23
C VAL A 18 6.34 3.16 2.54
N LEU A 19 6.20 4.35 1.93
CA LEU A 19 7.04 5.50 2.26
C LEU A 19 6.83 5.96 3.72
N LEU A 20 5.60 5.99 4.20
CA LEU A 20 5.28 6.34 5.58
C LEU A 20 5.92 5.35 6.57
N ALA A 21 5.85 4.06 6.26
CA ALA A 21 6.47 3.01 7.06
C ALA A 21 8.00 3.16 7.14
N GLN A 22 8.64 3.50 6.02
CA GLN A 22 10.07 3.76 5.96
C GLN A 22 10.51 4.99 6.76
N ASP A 23 9.68 6.04 6.80
CA ASP A 23 9.93 7.25 7.59
C ASP A 23 9.78 6.98 9.11
N HIS A 24 8.90 6.04 9.47
CA HIS A 24 8.56 5.71 10.86
C HIS A 24 9.17 4.39 11.34
N LYS A 25 10.31 3.96 10.78
CA LYS A 25 10.97 2.69 11.11
C LYS A 25 11.09 2.46 12.62
N THR A 26 10.89 1.21 13.03
CA THR A 26 10.93 0.71 14.42
C THR A 26 9.88 1.30 15.35
N THR A 27 8.83 1.92 14.79
CA THR A 27 7.69 2.41 15.56
C THR A 27 6.43 1.64 15.22
N GLN A 28 5.42 1.73 16.08
CA GLN A 28 4.10 1.16 15.82
C GLN A 28 3.48 1.66 14.50
N ARG A 29 3.81 2.87 14.05
CA ARG A 29 3.33 3.42 12.78
C ARG A 29 3.87 2.70 11.56
N GLU A 30 5.07 2.12 11.64
CA GLU A 30 5.60 1.28 10.56
C GLU A 30 4.70 0.06 10.37
N GLU A 31 4.42 -0.65 11.46
CA GLU A 31 3.58 -1.86 11.44
C GLU A 31 2.16 -1.55 10.98
N GLU A 32 1.55 -0.48 11.49
CA GLU A 32 0.21 -0.03 11.07
C GLU A 32 0.15 0.32 9.57
N ALA A 33 1.16 1.03 9.07
CA ALA A 33 1.22 1.42 7.66
C ALA A 33 1.43 0.20 6.74
N LEU A 34 2.30 -0.74 7.12
CA LEU A 34 2.54 -1.97 6.36
C LEU A 34 1.32 -2.91 6.37
N ASN A 35 0.63 -3.04 7.51
CA ASN A 35 -0.58 -3.85 7.60
C ASN A 35 -1.69 -3.28 6.71
N LEU A 36 -1.89 -1.96 6.73
CA LEU A 36 -2.87 -1.32 5.85
C LEU A 36 -2.51 -1.46 4.36
N ALA A 37 -1.22 -1.34 4.02
CA ALA A 37 -0.75 -1.57 2.65
C ALA A 37 -1.02 -3.00 2.19
N ALA A 38 -0.82 -3.99 3.08
CA ALA A 38 -1.08 -5.39 2.80
C ALA A 38 -2.57 -5.68 2.61
N GLU A 39 -3.46 -5.11 3.43
CA GLU A 39 -4.91 -5.27 3.27
C GLU A 39 -5.40 -4.71 1.93
N ILE A 40 -4.89 -3.55 1.52
CA ILE A 40 -5.27 -2.95 0.23
C ILE A 40 -4.71 -3.79 -0.92
N ALA A 41 -3.47 -4.28 -0.84
CA ALA A 41 -2.88 -5.13 -1.87
C ALA A 41 -3.66 -6.44 -2.04
N ASP A 42 -4.08 -7.07 -0.93
CA ASP A 42 -4.86 -8.32 -0.93
C ASP A 42 -6.23 -8.15 -1.60
N GLN A 43 -6.89 -6.98 -1.45
CA GLN A 43 -8.14 -6.66 -2.15
C GLN A 43 -7.98 -6.67 -3.69
N HIS A 44 -6.76 -6.47 -4.18
CA HIS A 44 -6.42 -6.53 -5.60
C HIS A 44 -5.75 -7.85 -6.00
N GLY A 45 -5.61 -8.82 -5.08
CA GLY A 45 -4.93 -10.09 -5.32
C GLY A 45 -3.42 -9.94 -5.51
N LEU A 46 -2.82 -8.89 -4.94
CA LEU A 46 -1.41 -8.55 -5.05
C LEU A 46 -0.73 -8.62 -3.68
N THR A 47 0.59 -8.75 -3.68
CA THR A 47 1.40 -8.41 -2.50
C THR A 47 1.80 -6.93 -2.53
N VAL A 48 2.20 -6.37 -1.37
CA VAL A 48 2.76 -5.00 -1.30
C VAL A 48 3.95 -4.83 -2.25
N THR A 49 4.77 -5.88 -2.42
CA THR A 49 5.90 -5.89 -3.34
C THR A 49 5.43 -5.83 -4.80
N ASP A 50 4.40 -6.61 -5.17
CA ASP A 50 3.86 -6.59 -6.53
C ASP A 50 3.24 -5.23 -6.87
N ALA A 51 2.54 -4.63 -5.90
CA ALA A 51 1.91 -3.33 -6.04
C ALA A 51 2.93 -2.19 -6.19
N THR A 52 4.02 -2.22 -5.42
CA THR A 52 5.10 -1.22 -5.53
C THR A 52 5.92 -1.39 -6.81
N ALA A 53 6.15 -2.63 -7.27
CA ALA A 53 6.82 -2.90 -8.54
C ALA A 53 6.04 -2.39 -9.77
N HIS A 54 4.70 -2.37 -9.72
CA HIS A 54 3.86 -1.80 -10.78
C HIS A 54 3.97 -0.26 -10.91
N LEU A 55 4.52 0.43 -9.91
CA LEU A 55 4.72 1.87 -9.94
C LEU A 55 6.09 2.30 -10.50
N GLU A 56 7.06 1.39 -10.54
CA GLU A 56 8.39 1.63 -11.10
C GLU A 56 8.48 1.36 -12.62
N LEU A 57 7.37 0.95 -13.26
CA LEU A 57 7.21 0.69 -14.70
C LEU A 57 6.34 1.74 -15.38
#